data_AF-A0AA46W7I8-F1
#
_entry.id   AF-A0AA46W7I8-F1
#
_cell.length_a   1.000
_cell.length_b   1.000
_cell.length_c   1.000
_cell.angle_alpha   90.00
_cell.angle_beta   90.00
_cell.angle_gamma   90.00
#
_symmetry.space_group_name_H-M   'P 1'
#
loop_
_entity.id
_entity.type
_entity.pdbx_description
1 polymer ?
#
loop_
_entity_poly.entity_id
_entity_poly.type
_entity_poly.pdbx_seq_one_letter_code
_entity_poly.pdbx_strand_id
1 'polypeptide(L)'
;MRLWFFILLLMSPLLIRGQEITRIRGKVFYNNTPLEGVHIQNIDNQHYTTTDAEGSFSIDATKGQSLKATYVGKKTLYHSLTQVDLQRLVVLKMADITIALEEVSVTEKPKITAQSLGILQHTPKERTWEEKRKYANTDILQIDKLTLYKLLVGNVSFNFNAIINHLNGKAKIIKQQVINEKNLRVAHYIVNEMSNYLKNEHHLTEEEIGSLAFYVMEKPEAHRLVERKDNKQLEFMLYEWWNELTNLQKEETKKMLIINCYLIINLYLC
;
A
#
# COMPACT_ATOMS: atom_id res chain seq x y z
N MET A 1 -16.47 -31.30 -54.60
CA MET A 1 -16.05 -30.70 -53.31
C MET A 1 -14.66 -31.16 -52.85
N ARG A 2 -14.28 -32.45 -52.95
CA ARG A 2 -12.95 -32.94 -52.52
C ARG A 2 -11.74 -32.31 -53.23
N LEU A 3 -11.82 -32.06 -54.54
CA LEU A 3 -10.70 -31.49 -55.31
C LEU A 3 -10.36 -30.04 -54.90
N TRP A 4 -11.37 -29.25 -54.51
CA TRP A 4 -11.20 -27.86 -54.09
C TRP A 4 -10.47 -27.76 -52.74
N PHE A 5 -10.72 -28.71 -51.83
CA PHE A 5 -9.97 -28.84 -50.57
C PHE A 5 -8.48 -29.14 -50.81
N PHE A 6 -8.15 -29.97 -51.81
CA PHE A 6 -6.76 -30.27 -52.16
C PHE A 6 -6.03 -29.04 -52.73
N ILE A 7 -6.71 -28.24 -53.57
CA ILE A 7 -6.14 -27.00 -54.12
C ILE A 7 -5.92 -25.96 -53.01
N LEU A 8 -6.86 -25.84 -52.07
CA LEU A 8 -6.73 -24.96 -50.89
C LEU A 8 -5.56 -25.39 -49.99
N LEU A 9 -5.37 -26.70 -49.79
CA LEU A 9 -4.25 -27.25 -49.02
C LEU A 9 -2.90 -26.97 -49.71
N LEU A 10 -2.82 -27.09 -51.04
CA LEU A 10 -1.59 -26.88 -51.81
C LEU A 10 -1.14 -25.41 -51.87
N MET A 11 -2.08 -24.46 -51.71
CA MET A 11 -1.79 -23.01 -51.69
C MET A 11 -1.43 -22.48 -50.29
N SER A 12 -1.57 -23.30 -49.23
CA SER A 12 -1.26 -22.90 -47.85
C SER A 12 0.20 -22.48 -47.57
N PRO A 13 1.26 -23.04 -48.21
CA PRO A 13 2.63 -22.65 -47.88
C PRO A 13 3.06 -21.30 -48.49
N LEU A 14 2.28 -20.71 -49.40
CA LEU A 14 2.59 -19.39 -50.01
C LEU A 14 2.37 -18.21 -49.04
N LEU A 15 1.80 -18.47 -47.86
CA LEU A 15 1.57 -17.46 -46.82
C LEU A 15 2.66 -17.43 -45.74
N ILE A 16 3.67 -18.31 -45.83
CA ILE A 16 4.77 -18.34 -44.87
C ILE A 16 5.80 -17.26 -45.27
N ARG A 17 5.65 -16.06 -44.71
CA ARG A 17 6.73 -15.07 -44.69
C ARG A 17 7.61 -15.34 -43.47
N GLY A 18 8.77 -15.96 -43.69
CA GLY A 18 9.81 -16.05 -42.67
C GLY A 18 10.35 -14.65 -42.33
N GLN A 19 10.41 -14.31 -41.05
CA GLN A 19 11.06 -13.09 -40.59
C GLN A 19 12.58 -13.28 -40.77
N GLU A 20 13.19 -12.52 -41.68
CA GLU A 20 14.64 -12.55 -41.89
C GLU A 20 15.32 -11.91 -40.66
N ILE A 21 16.00 -12.74 -39.88
CA ILE A 21 16.76 -12.30 -38.70
C ILE A 21 18.13 -11.84 -39.20
N THR A 22 18.48 -10.57 -38.95
CA THR A 22 19.75 -9.99 -39.36
C THR A 22 20.60 -9.67 -38.15
N ARG A 23 21.92 -9.91 -38.25
CA ARG A 23 22.85 -9.58 -37.19
C ARG A 23 23.21 -8.10 -37.23
N ILE A 24 22.76 -7.36 -36.22
CA ILE A 24 22.99 -5.92 -36.08
C ILE A 24 24.29 -5.70 -35.31
N ARG A 25 25.01 -4.64 -35.66
CA ARG A 25 26.20 -4.18 -34.95
C ARG A 25 26.01 -2.73 -34.51
N GLY A 26 26.45 -2.41 -33.30
CA GLY A 26 26.37 -1.05 -32.79
C GLY A 26 27.46 -0.71 -31.80
N LYS A 27 27.53 0.57 -31.44
CA LYS A 27 28.43 1.11 -30.41
C LYS A 27 27.65 2.01 -29.45
N VAL A 28 27.97 1.93 -28.16
CA VAL A 28 27.37 2.74 -27.09
C VAL A 28 28.40 3.70 -26.52
N PHE A 29 28.00 4.97 -26.39
CA PHE A 29 28.84 6.04 -25.87
C PHE A 29 28.18 6.78 -24.70
N TYR A 30 29.00 7.30 -23.81
CA TYR A 30 28.63 8.28 -22.78
C TYR A 30 29.67 9.41 -22.77
N ASN A 31 29.21 10.66 -22.88
CA ASN A 31 30.09 11.85 -22.98
C ASN A 31 31.26 11.68 -23.98
N ASN A 32 30.96 11.11 -25.15
CA ASN A 32 31.92 10.86 -26.24
C ASN A 32 32.98 9.78 -25.96
N THR A 33 32.85 9.03 -24.85
CA THR A 33 33.69 7.87 -24.50
C THR A 33 32.89 6.57 -24.71
N PRO A 34 33.50 5.51 -25.27
CA PRO A 34 32.83 4.21 -25.39
C PRO A 34 32.49 3.64 -24.00
N LEU A 35 31.33 3.00 -23.89
CA LEU A 35 30.82 2.48 -22.62
C LEU A 35 30.77 0.95 -22.63
N GLU A 36 31.63 0.33 -21.82
CA GLU A 36 31.69 -1.13 -21.60
C GLU A 36 30.60 -1.60 -20.63
N GLY A 37 30.11 -2.83 -20.79
CA GLY A 37 29.21 -3.46 -19.83
C GLY A 37 27.74 -3.02 -19.93
N VAL A 38 27.34 -2.36 -21.02
CA VAL A 38 25.95 -1.96 -21.27
C VAL A 38 25.13 -3.18 -21.66
N HIS A 39 24.04 -3.42 -20.93
CA HIS A 39 23.14 -4.52 -21.23
C HIS A 39 22.18 -4.12 -22.35
N ILE A 40 22.31 -4.78 -23.49
CA ILE A 40 21.46 -4.57 -24.67
C ILE A 40 20.49 -5.75 -24.77
N GLN A 41 19.20 -5.45 -24.73
CA GLN A 41 18.12 -6.43 -24.86
C GLN A 41 17.23 -6.07 -26.04
N ASN A 42 16.95 -7.03 -26.91
CA ASN A 42 15.84 -6.90 -27.84
C ASN A 42 14.54 -7.28 -27.10
N ILE A 43 13.60 -6.34 -27.03
CA ILE A 43 12.39 -6.47 -26.21
C ILE A 43 11.44 -7.51 -26.80
N ASP A 44 11.43 -7.65 -28.13
CA ASP A 44 10.47 -8.47 -28.86
C ASP A 44 10.82 -9.95 -28.87
N ASN A 45 12.12 -10.28 -28.91
CA ASN A 45 12.60 -11.67 -28.94
C ASN A 45 13.35 -12.09 -27.66
N GLN A 46 13.48 -11.19 -26.67
CA GLN A 46 14.16 -11.39 -25.39
C GLN A 46 15.65 -11.77 -25.47
N HIS A 47 16.29 -11.67 -26.64
CA HIS A 47 17.73 -11.88 -26.75
C HIS A 47 18.50 -10.73 -26.11
N TYR A 48 19.63 -11.06 -25.50
CA TYR A 48 20.48 -10.11 -24.79
C TYR A 48 21.94 -10.24 -25.20
N THR A 49 22.65 -9.13 -25.11
CA THR A 49 24.10 -9.03 -25.30
C THR A 49 24.64 -7.91 -24.41
N THR A 50 25.95 -7.84 -24.27
CA THR A 50 26.63 -6.81 -23.48
C THR A 50 27.71 -6.15 -24.33
N THR A 51 27.96 -4.86 -24.12
CA THR A 51 29.03 -4.15 -24.84
C THR A 51 30.43 -4.55 -24.35
N ASP A 52 31.38 -4.59 -25.28
CA ASP A 52 32.81 -4.81 -25.01
C ASP A 52 33.54 -3.53 -24.54
N ALA A 53 34.86 -3.63 -24.32
CA ALA A 53 35.73 -2.52 -23.89
C ALA A 53 35.75 -1.33 -24.87
N GLU A 54 35.42 -1.54 -26.14
CA GLU A 54 35.26 -0.47 -27.14
C GLU A 54 33.81 0.05 -27.24
N GLY A 55 32.93 -0.40 -26.35
CA GLY A 55 31.51 -0.08 -26.33
C GLY A 55 30.73 -0.75 -27.46
N SER A 56 31.29 -1.75 -28.14
CA SER A 56 30.67 -2.41 -29.29
C SER A 56 29.76 -3.55 -28.86
N PHE A 57 28.66 -3.74 -29.57
CA PHE A 57 27.75 -4.88 -29.38
C PHE A 57 27.30 -5.47 -30.72
N SER A 58 26.84 -6.71 -30.67
CA SER A 58 26.15 -7.34 -31.80
C SER A 58 25.01 -8.22 -31.31
N ILE A 59 23.85 -8.08 -31.94
CA ILE A 59 22.61 -8.75 -31.56
C ILE A 59 21.78 -9.10 -32.81
N ASP A 60 21.12 -10.24 -32.77
CA ASP A 60 20.25 -10.69 -33.85
C ASP A 60 18.84 -10.07 -33.69
N ALA A 61 18.41 -9.34 -34.70
CA ALA A 61 17.12 -8.65 -34.70
C ALA A 61 16.58 -8.41 -36.12
N THR A 62 15.28 -8.15 -36.20
CA THR A 62 14.57 -7.88 -37.45
C THR A 62 14.03 -6.45 -37.47
N LYS A 63 13.76 -5.92 -38.68
CA LYS A 63 13.14 -4.61 -38.87
C LYS A 63 11.90 -4.45 -37.99
N GLY A 64 11.79 -3.30 -37.32
CA GLY A 64 10.63 -2.93 -36.51
C GLY A 64 10.69 -3.41 -35.06
N GLN A 65 11.68 -4.23 -34.70
CA GLN A 65 11.93 -4.60 -33.31
C GLN A 65 12.65 -3.47 -32.56
N SER A 66 12.58 -3.49 -31.24
CA SER A 66 13.16 -2.44 -30.39
C SER A 66 14.26 -2.98 -29.47
N LEU A 67 15.39 -2.28 -29.45
CA LEU A 67 16.49 -2.52 -28.53
C LEU A 67 16.36 -1.63 -27.28
N LYS A 68 16.57 -2.23 -26.12
CA LYS A 68 16.66 -1.57 -24.82
C LYS A 68 18.09 -1.66 -24.32
N ALA A 69 18.71 -0.51 -24.08
CA ALA A 69 20.02 -0.41 -23.47
C ALA A 69 19.89 0.04 -22.01
N THR A 70 20.43 -0.75 -21.08
CA THR A 70 20.42 -0.48 -19.64
C THR A 70 21.83 -0.49 -19.08
N TYR A 71 22.14 0.50 -18.25
CA TYR A 71 23.41 0.60 -17.53
C TYR A 71 23.18 1.27 -16.18
N VAL A 72 23.95 0.86 -15.17
CA VAL A 72 23.76 1.34 -13.79
C VAL A 72 23.99 2.87 -13.73
N GLY A 73 23.02 3.60 -13.16
CA GLY A 73 23.10 5.06 -13.03
C GLY A 73 22.84 5.86 -14.31
N LYS A 74 22.48 5.22 -15.43
CA LYS A 74 22.16 5.89 -16.70
C LYS A 74 20.70 5.69 -17.08
N LYS A 75 20.14 6.67 -17.81
CA LYS A 75 18.78 6.59 -18.34
C LYS A 75 18.68 5.43 -19.34
N THR A 76 17.69 4.56 -19.17
CA THR A 76 17.40 3.48 -20.12
C THR A 76 17.08 4.07 -21.49
N LEU A 77 17.74 3.56 -22.52
CA LEU A 77 17.57 4.01 -23.89
C LEU A 77 16.80 2.96 -24.68
N TYR A 78 15.81 3.41 -25.45
CA TYR A 78 15.04 2.60 -26.38
C TYR A 78 15.36 3.03 -27.81
N HIS A 79 15.76 2.09 -28.66
CA HIS A 79 16.05 2.34 -30.07
C HIS A 79 15.23 1.39 -30.94
N SER A 80 14.34 1.95 -31.77
CA SER A 80 13.56 1.16 -32.72
C SER A 80 14.37 0.93 -34.00
N LEU A 81 14.49 -0.32 -34.43
CA LEU A 81 15.32 -0.71 -35.56
C LEU A 81 14.65 -0.39 -36.89
N THR A 82 15.27 0.53 -37.62
CA THR A 82 14.87 0.88 -38.99
C THR A 82 15.59 0.04 -40.03
N GLN A 83 15.14 0.09 -41.29
CA GLN A 83 15.83 -0.61 -42.39
C GLN A 83 17.29 -0.17 -42.56
N VAL A 84 17.60 1.09 -42.22
CA VAL A 84 18.95 1.66 -42.30
C VAL A 84 19.86 1.07 -41.22
N ASP A 85 19.31 0.81 -40.03
CA ASP A 85 20.03 0.24 -38.89
C ASP A 85 20.43 -1.23 -39.11
N LEU A 86 19.74 -1.93 -40.02
CA LEU A 86 20.13 -3.29 -40.45
C LEU A 86 21.36 -3.28 -41.37
N GLN A 87 21.63 -2.16 -42.02
CA GLN A 87 22.72 -2.02 -43.01
C GLN A 87 23.90 -1.20 -42.49
N ARG A 88 23.70 -0.40 -41.43
CA ARG A 88 24.70 0.53 -40.87
C ARG A 88 24.92 0.28 -39.38
N LEU A 89 26.02 0.81 -38.86
CA LEU A 89 26.35 0.73 -37.45
C LEU A 89 25.36 1.58 -36.61
N VAL A 90 24.73 0.97 -35.63
CA VAL A 90 23.84 1.67 -34.69
C VAL A 90 24.67 2.39 -33.63
N VAL A 91 24.49 3.69 -33.46
CA VAL A 91 25.22 4.48 -32.44
C VAL A 91 24.24 4.93 -31.36
N LEU A 92 24.42 4.42 -30.15
CA LEU A 92 23.59 4.77 -28.98
C LEU A 92 24.37 5.68 -28.05
N LYS A 93 23.76 6.78 -27.60
CA LYS A 93 24.36 7.72 -26.64
C LYS A 93 23.54 7.72 -25.36
N MET A 94 24.13 7.22 -24.27
CA MET A 94 23.49 7.21 -22.96
C MET A 94 23.67 8.56 -22.26
N ALA A 95 22.71 8.89 -21.40
CA ALA A 95 22.74 10.07 -20.53
C ALA A 95 22.54 9.66 -19.07
N ASP A 96 22.96 10.50 -18.13
CA ASP A 96 22.68 10.28 -16.71
C ASP A 96 21.17 10.30 -16.43
N ILE A 97 20.76 9.58 -15.39
CA ILE A 97 19.41 9.68 -14.84
C ILE A 97 19.27 11.07 -14.21
N THR A 98 18.81 12.03 -15.00
CA THR A 98 18.36 13.32 -14.50
C THR A 98 16.93 13.15 -14.00
N ILE A 99 16.74 13.21 -12.69
CA ILE A 99 15.41 13.26 -12.08
C ILE A 99 14.89 14.68 -12.28
N ALA A 100 14.38 14.98 -13.46
CA ALA A 100 13.57 16.17 -13.69
C ALA A 100 12.11 15.82 -13.36
N LEU A 101 11.50 16.53 -12.42
CA LEU A 101 10.07 16.42 -12.16
C LEU A 101 9.31 16.95 -13.38
N GLU A 102 8.72 16.04 -14.17
CA GLU A 102 7.92 16.38 -15.35
C GLU A 102 6.46 16.61 -14.93
N GLU A 103 5.99 17.84 -15.09
CA GLU A 103 4.59 18.21 -14.90
C GLU A 103 3.73 17.58 -16.01
N VAL A 104 2.73 16.78 -15.62
CA VAL A 104 1.95 15.94 -16.52
C VAL A 104 0.84 16.76 -17.19
N SER A 105 0.87 16.90 -18.53
CA SER A 105 -0.32 17.27 -19.31
C SER A 105 -1.14 16.02 -19.65
N VAL A 106 -2.43 16.02 -19.33
CA VAL A 106 -3.34 14.87 -19.46
C VAL A 106 -4.03 14.88 -20.84
N THR A 107 -3.77 13.85 -21.67
CA THR A 107 -4.62 13.52 -22.83
C THR A 107 -5.59 12.41 -22.43
N GLU A 108 -6.89 12.66 -22.55
CA GLU A 108 -7.98 11.81 -22.06
C GLU A 108 -8.17 10.53 -22.91
N LYS A 109 -8.20 9.36 -22.26
CA LYS A 109 -8.59 8.07 -22.88
C LYS A 109 -10.09 7.82 -22.70
N PRO A 110 -10.80 7.22 -23.68
CA PRO A 110 -12.22 6.89 -23.52
C PRO A 110 -12.44 5.79 -22.46
N LYS A 111 -13.35 6.03 -21.52
CA LYS A 111 -13.69 5.11 -20.42
C LYS A 111 -14.51 3.92 -20.94
N ILE A 112 -13.89 2.74 -21.05
CA ILE A 112 -14.59 1.48 -21.31
C ILE A 112 -15.04 0.90 -19.96
N THR A 113 -16.35 0.66 -19.80
CA THR A 113 -16.95 0.17 -18.53
C THR A 113 -17.60 -1.20 -18.76
N ALA A 114 -17.62 -2.09 -17.76
CA ALA A 114 -18.23 -3.42 -17.88
C ALA A 114 -19.72 -3.40 -18.30
N GLN A 115 -20.41 -2.28 -18.06
CA GLN A 115 -21.77 -2.02 -18.54
C GLN A 115 -21.83 -1.77 -20.05
N SER A 116 -20.85 -1.06 -20.64
CA SER A 116 -20.79 -0.86 -22.11
C SER A 116 -20.43 -2.14 -22.87
N LEU A 117 -19.93 -3.15 -22.16
CA LEU A 117 -19.63 -4.48 -22.66
C LEU A 117 -20.79 -5.48 -22.42
N GLY A 118 -21.91 -5.05 -21.84
CA GLY A 118 -23.11 -5.89 -21.63
C GLY A 118 -22.98 -6.96 -20.55
N ILE A 119 -21.93 -6.93 -19.74
CA ILE A 119 -21.64 -7.97 -18.72
C ILE A 119 -22.53 -7.82 -17.49
N LEU A 120 -22.95 -6.58 -17.16
CA LEU A 120 -23.75 -6.28 -15.99
C LEU A 120 -25.18 -5.92 -16.40
N GLN A 121 -26.16 -6.66 -15.85
CA GLN A 121 -27.60 -6.46 -16.12
C GLN A 121 -28.22 -5.35 -15.25
N HIS A 122 -27.48 -4.86 -14.25
CA HIS A 122 -27.89 -3.73 -13.40
C HIS A 122 -26.86 -2.61 -13.48
N THR A 123 -27.31 -1.36 -13.30
CA THR A 123 -26.41 -0.20 -13.25
C THR A 123 -25.59 -0.24 -11.96
N PRO A 124 -24.26 -0.40 -12.01
CA PRO A 124 -23.44 -0.38 -10.82
C PRO A 124 -23.47 1.03 -10.23
N LYS A 125 -23.66 1.15 -8.90
CA LYS A 125 -23.52 2.45 -8.24
C LYS A 125 -22.07 2.92 -8.37
N GLU A 126 -21.82 3.88 -9.27
CA GLU A 126 -20.51 4.47 -9.43
C GLU A 126 -20.14 5.22 -8.14
N ARG A 127 -19.20 4.64 -7.39
CA ARG A 127 -18.63 5.26 -6.20
C ARG A 127 -17.40 6.06 -6.59
N THR A 128 -17.31 7.27 -6.06
CA THR A 128 -16.13 8.12 -6.18
C THR A 128 -14.89 7.42 -5.61
N TRP A 129 -13.70 7.87 -6.02
CA TRP A 129 -12.44 7.37 -5.45
C TRP A 129 -12.43 7.44 -3.91
N GLU A 130 -13.02 8.49 -3.35
CA GLU A 130 -13.13 8.70 -1.91
C GLU A 130 -14.06 7.68 -1.23
N GLU A 131 -15.18 7.33 -1.85
CA GLU A 131 -16.12 6.33 -1.34
C GLU A 131 -15.57 4.91 -1.44
N LYS A 132 -14.80 4.60 -2.49
CA LYS A 132 -14.08 3.32 -2.62
C LYS A 132 -13.05 3.15 -1.49
N ARG A 133 -12.30 4.22 -1.18
CA ARG A 133 -11.34 4.25 -0.06
C ARG A 133 -12.03 4.11 1.30
N LYS A 134 -13.22 4.68 1.47
CA LYS A 134 -14.03 4.55 2.69
C LYS A 134 -14.45 3.09 2.95
N TYR A 135 -14.88 2.37 1.93
CA TYR A 135 -15.32 0.98 2.06
C TYR A 135 -14.16 0.00 2.29
N ALA A 136 -13.00 0.22 1.67
CA ALA A 136 -11.81 -0.62 1.82
C ALA A 136 -11.22 -0.60 3.25
N ASN A 137 -11.54 0.42 4.05
CA ASN A 137 -11.08 0.58 5.43
C ASN A 137 -12.10 0.08 6.48
N THR A 138 -13.13 -0.67 6.09
CA THR A 138 -14.21 -1.13 6.99
C THR A 138 -13.86 -2.41 7.76
N ASP A 139 -12.71 -3.04 7.51
CA ASP A 139 -12.18 -4.07 8.42
C ASP A 139 -11.50 -3.37 9.60
N ILE A 140 -12.33 -3.13 10.63
CA ILE A 140 -11.96 -2.44 11.86
C ILE A 140 -10.88 -3.24 12.58
N LEU A 141 -9.73 -2.58 12.77
CA LEU A 141 -8.64 -3.02 13.63
C LEU A 141 -9.19 -3.47 14.99
N GLN A 142 -9.03 -4.75 15.31
CA GLN A 142 -8.96 -5.20 16.69
C GLN A 142 -7.57 -4.78 17.20
N ILE A 143 -7.45 -3.55 17.72
CA ILE A 143 -6.22 -3.12 18.39
C ILE A 143 -6.18 -3.88 19.71
N ASP A 144 -5.29 -4.86 19.80
CA ASP A 144 -5.08 -5.60 21.03
C ASP A 144 -4.45 -4.69 22.11
N LYS A 145 -4.72 -5.02 23.38
CA LYS A 145 -4.34 -4.20 24.55
C LYS A 145 -2.82 -3.90 24.59
N LEU A 146 -2.02 -4.86 24.12
CA LEU A 146 -0.57 -4.72 24.05
C LEU A 146 -0.13 -3.69 23.01
N THR A 147 -0.77 -3.65 21.84
CA THR A 147 -0.49 -2.63 20.81
C THR A 147 -0.92 -1.24 21.29
N LEU A 148 -2.04 -1.14 22.01
CA LEU A 148 -2.50 0.12 22.61
C LEU A 148 -1.50 0.68 23.62
N TYR A 149 -0.97 -0.16 24.51
CA TYR A 149 0.08 0.25 25.46
C TYR A 149 1.34 0.71 24.74
N LYS A 150 1.84 -0.02 23.74
CA LYS A 150 3.03 0.36 22.95
C LYS A 150 2.90 1.72 22.26
N LEU A 151 1.68 2.08 21.85
CA LEU A 151 1.38 3.41 21.30
C LEU A 151 1.49 4.51 22.35
N LEU A 152 1.03 4.25 23.59
CA LEU A 152 1.06 5.22 24.69
C LEU A 152 2.45 5.42 25.30
N VAL A 153 3.34 4.42 25.22
CA VAL A 153 4.71 4.51 25.75
C VAL A 153 5.71 4.97 24.67
N GLY A 154 5.25 5.28 23.45
CA GLY A 154 6.07 5.92 22.41
C GLY A 154 7.00 5.02 21.61
N ASN A 155 6.73 3.71 21.51
CA ASN A 155 7.58 2.75 20.77
C ASN A 155 7.10 2.40 19.35
N VAL A 156 6.04 3.04 18.84
CA VAL A 156 5.49 2.77 17.49
C VAL A 156 4.89 4.06 16.90
N SER A 157 5.32 4.46 15.71
CA SER A 157 4.57 5.39 14.86
C SER A 157 3.54 4.59 14.05
N PHE A 158 2.28 5.06 13.87
CA PHE A 158 1.48 5.01 12.62
C PHE A 158 -0.04 5.29 12.84
N ASN A 159 -0.80 5.21 11.75
CA ASN A 159 -1.80 6.16 11.21
C ASN A 159 -3.20 6.13 11.90
N PHE A 160 -3.53 7.18 12.67
CA PHE A 160 -4.81 7.39 13.37
C PHE A 160 -6.05 7.53 12.45
N ASN A 161 -5.87 7.57 11.14
CA ASN A 161 -6.97 7.71 10.16
C ASN A 161 -7.98 6.55 10.19
N ALA A 162 -7.63 5.39 10.75
CA ALA A 162 -8.55 4.25 10.85
C ALA A 162 -9.60 4.40 11.98
N ILE A 163 -9.27 5.11 13.07
CA ILE A 163 -10.17 5.29 14.23
C ILE A 163 -11.25 6.37 13.94
N ILE A 164 -10.93 7.32 13.06
CA ILE A 164 -11.74 8.53 12.81
C ILE A 164 -12.81 8.33 11.72
N ASN A 165 -12.80 7.22 10.98
CA ASN A 165 -13.64 7.08 9.78
C ASN A 165 -15.15 6.88 10.03
N HIS A 166 -15.61 6.80 11.29
CA HIS A 166 -17.03 6.61 11.56
C HIS A 166 -17.83 7.89 11.89
N LEU A 167 -17.24 9.03 12.26
CA LEU A 167 -18.04 10.12 12.82
C LEU A 167 -17.73 11.52 12.24
N ASN A 168 -18.33 11.75 11.07
CA ASN A 168 -18.92 13.01 10.58
C ASN A 168 -18.02 14.22 10.29
N GLY A 169 -18.14 14.76 9.07
CA GLY A 169 -18.09 16.19 8.71
C GLY A 169 -16.79 16.96 9.00
N LYS A 170 -16.16 17.53 7.96
CA LYS A 170 -14.81 18.14 7.98
C LYS A 170 -14.49 19.13 9.15
N ALA A 171 -15.48 19.82 9.74
CA ALA A 171 -15.27 20.64 10.95
C ALA A 171 -15.31 19.83 12.27
N LYS A 172 -16.11 18.75 12.32
CA LYS A 172 -16.09 17.76 13.40
C LYS A 172 -14.84 16.89 13.31
N ILE A 173 -14.25 16.66 12.14
CA ILE A 173 -12.93 16.01 12.02
C ILE A 173 -11.83 16.84 12.68
N ILE A 174 -11.75 18.15 12.44
CA ILE A 174 -10.75 19.02 13.09
C ILE A 174 -10.98 19.10 14.60
N LYS A 175 -12.25 19.26 15.04
CA LYS A 175 -12.59 19.20 16.48
C LYS A 175 -12.27 17.85 17.10
N GLN A 176 -12.54 16.75 16.39
CA GLN A 176 -12.25 15.39 16.83
C GLN A 176 -10.75 15.12 16.84
N GLN A 177 -9.96 15.67 15.92
CA GLN A 177 -8.50 15.60 15.94
C GLN A 177 -7.95 16.29 17.18
N VAL A 178 -8.43 17.51 17.49
CA VAL A 178 -8.03 18.24 18.70
C VAL A 178 -8.49 17.55 19.98
N ILE A 179 -9.71 17.00 20.01
CA ILE A 179 -10.22 16.19 21.13
C ILE A 179 -9.36 14.92 21.28
N ASN A 180 -9.08 14.22 20.19
CA ASN A 180 -8.23 13.03 20.19
C ASN A 180 -6.81 13.35 20.68
N GLU A 181 -6.22 14.49 20.30
CA GLU A 181 -4.92 14.95 20.81
C GLU A 181 -4.96 15.25 22.31
N LYS A 182 -6.01 15.92 22.80
CA LYS A 182 -6.19 16.18 24.22
C LYS A 182 -6.41 14.90 25.02
N ASN A 183 -7.22 13.98 24.51
CA ASN A 183 -7.47 12.67 25.12
C ASN A 183 -6.16 11.87 25.14
N LEU A 184 -5.42 11.87 24.03
CA LEU A 184 -4.15 11.17 23.92
C LEU A 184 -3.11 11.74 24.88
N ARG A 185 -3.08 13.07 25.09
CA ARG A 185 -2.23 13.69 26.11
C ARG A 185 -2.55 13.17 27.51
N VAL A 186 -3.83 13.04 27.87
CA VAL A 186 -4.25 12.48 29.15
C VAL A 186 -3.81 11.02 29.27
N ALA A 187 -4.04 10.21 28.24
CA ALA A 187 -3.62 8.80 28.21
C ALA A 187 -2.10 8.65 28.36
N HIS A 188 -1.32 9.42 27.61
CA HIS A 188 0.15 9.46 27.73
C HIS A 188 0.59 9.90 29.12
N TYR A 189 -0.04 10.93 29.69
CA TYR A 189 0.29 11.41 31.02
C TYR A 189 0.07 10.32 32.08
N ILE A 190 -1.06 9.61 32.01
CA ILE A 190 -1.35 8.50 32.93
C ILE A 190 -0.30 7.38 32.79
N VAL A 191 -0.01 6.97 31.56
CA VAL A 191 0.95 5.88 31.31
C VAL A 191 2.39 6.27 31.69
N ASN A 192 2.81 7.50 31.43
CA ASN A 192 4.19 7.91 31.67
C ASN A 192 4.43 8.35 33.12
N GLU A 193 3.51 9.12 33.70
CA GLU A 193 3.70 9.72 35.02
C GLU A 193 3.09 8.87 36.13
N MET A 194 1.94 8.24 35.89
CA MET A 194 1.18 7.51 36.92
C MET A 194 1.43 5.99 36.91
N SER A 195 2.15 5.45 35.92
CA SER A 195 2.43 4.01 35.84
C SER A 195 3.13 3.48 37.09
N ASN A 196 4.08 4.22 37.67
CA ASN A 196 4.76 3.78 38.90
C ASN A 196 3.79 3.65 40.08
N TYR A 197 2.88 4.61 40.24
CA TYR A 197 1.83 4.56 41.25
C TYR A 197 0.90 3.34 41.03
N LEU A 198 0.40 3.17 39.80
CA LEU A 198 -0.53 2.10 39.46
C LEU A 198 0.08 0.70 39.61
N LYS A 199 1.36 0.53 39.26
CA LYS A 199 2.10 -0.72 39.44
C LYS A 199 2.36 -1.01 40.92
N ASN A 200 2.74 -0.01 41.70
CA ASN A 200 3.22 -0.24 43.07
C ASN A 200 2.09 -0.29 44.10
N GLU A 201 1.07 0.57 43.99
CA GLU A 201 -0.03 0.61 44.96
C GLU A 201 -1.15 -0.35 44.58
N HIS A 202 -1.51 -0.40 43.30
CA HIS A 202 -2.67 -1.17 42.83
C HIS A 202 -2.28 -2.46 42.11
N HIS A 203 -0.97 -2.73 41.95
CA HIS A 203 -0.44 -3.96 41.38
C HIS A 203 -0.94 -4.26 39.95
N LEU A 204 -1.28 -3.20 39.20
CA LEU A 204 -1.75 -3.32 37.82
C LEU A 204 -0.60 -3.73 36.91
N THR A 205 -0.92 -4.61 35.96
CA THR A 205 -0.06 -4.95 34.84
C THR A 205 -0.03 -3.83 33.79
N GLU A 206 0.96 -3.88 32.89
CA GLU A 206 1.11 -2.87 31.83
C GLU A 206 -0.11 -2.82 30.89
N GLU A 207 -0.72 -3.97 30.63
CA GLU A 207 -1.93 -4.08 29.80
C GLU A 207 -3.17 -3.45 30.48
N GLU A 208 -3.27 -3.62 31.80
CA GLU A 208 -4.34 -3.05 32.61
C GLU A 208 -4.21 -1.53 32.71
N ILE A 209 -2.99 -1.02 32.86
CA ILE A 209 -2.71 0.42 32.84
C ILE A 209 -3.08 1.03 31.48
N GLY A 210 -2.72 0.38 30.38
CA GLY A 210 -3.12 0.83 29.04
C GLY A 210 -4.65 0.84 28.86
N SER A 211 -5.34 -0.18 29.37
CA SER A 211 -6.80 -0.28 29.32
C SER A 211 -7.48 0.79 30.17
N LEU A 212 -6.96 1.06 31.37
CA LEU A 212 -7.43 2.12 32.25
C LEU A 212 -7.21 3.50 31.63
N ALA A 213 -6.02 3.77 31.07
CA ALA A 213 -5.70 5.02 30.40
C ALA A 213 -6.65 5.28 29.22
N PHE A 214 -6.96 4.25 28.42
CA PHE A 214 -7.92 4.35 27.33
C PHE A 214 -9.36 4.59 27.81
N TYR A 215 -9.77 3.95 28.90
CA TYR A 215 -11.09 4.17 29.48
C TYR A 215 -11.25 5.59 30.04
N VAL A 216 -10.18 6.15 30.62
CA VAL A 216 -10.19 7.43 31.33
C VAL A 216 -9.96 8.63 30.40
N MET A 217 -9.30 8.44 29.25
CA MET A 217 -8.83 9.54 28.39
C MET A 217 -9.94 10.46 27.85
N GLU A 218 -11.19 10.02 27.81
CA GLU A 218 -12.33 10.82 27.35
C GLU A 218 -13.09 11.51 28.50
N LYS A 219 -12.75 11.20 29.76
CA LYS A 219 -13.47 11.72 30.93
C LYS A 219 -13.09 13.20 31.15
N PRO A 220 -14.07 14.14 31.20
CA PRO A 220 -13.80 15.56 31.41
C PRO A 220 -13.00 15.87 32.68
N GLU A 221 -13.17 15.05 33.71
CA GLU A 221 -12.44 15.21 34.98
C GLU A 221 -10.97 14.89 34.83
N ALA A 222 -10.61 13.86 34.06
CA ALA A 222 -9.23 13.49 33.79
C ALA A 222 -8.48 14.64 33.08
N HIS A 223 -9.11 15.28 32.09
CA HIS A 223 -8.53 16.47 31.46
C HIS A 223 -8.24 17.58 32.45
N ARG A 224 -9.19 17.89 33.35
CA ARG A 224 -9.03 18.96 34.36
C ARG A 224 -7.91 18.66 35.36
N LEU A 225 -7.71 17.39 35.70
CA LEU A 225 -6.68 16.97 36.66
C LEU A 225 -5.29 16.96 36.02
N VAL A 226 -5.17 16.45 34.80
CA VAL A 226 -3.92 16.45 34.03
C VAL A 226 -3.48 17.86 33.67
N GLU A 227 -4.39 18.75 33.26
CA GLU A 227 -4.05 20.15 32.95
C GLU A 227 -3.54 20.91 34.19
N ARG A 228 -4.09 20.62 35.37
CA ARG A 228 -3.66 21.20 36.65
C ARG A 228 -2.45 20.50 37.28
N LYS A 229 -2.02 19.37 36.71
CA LYS A 229 -0.97 18.49 37.26
C LYS A 229 -1.25 18.11 38.72
N ASP A 230 -2.52 17.92 39.07
CA ASP A 230 -2.93 17.51 40.42
C ASP A 230 -2.85 15.98 40.53
N ASN A 231 -1.63 15.48 40.70
CA ASN A 231 -1.38 14.04 40.71
C ASN A 231 -2.05 13.34 41.90
N LYS A 232 -2.14 13.98 43.07
CA LYS A 232 -2.78 13.37 44.24
C LYS A 232 -4.26 13.14 43.99
N GLN A 233 -4.96 14.13 43.47
CA GLN A 233 -6.37 13.96 43.14
C GLN A 233 -6.55 12.97 41.98
N LEU A 234 -5.64 12.97 41.00
CA LEU A 234 -5.65 12.02 39.89
C LEU A 234 -5.47 10.56 40.36
N GLU A 235 -4.60 10.30 41.33
CA GLU A 235 -4.38 8.98 41.94
C GLU A 235 -5.68 8.40 42.52
N PHE A 236 -6.39 9.18 43.35
CA PHE A 236 -7.69 8.77 43.90
C PHE A 236 -8.72 8.46 42.81
N MET A 237 -8.81 9.33 41.80
CA MET A 237 -9.78 9.14 40.71
C MET A 237 -9.44 7.93 39.84
N LEU A 238 -8.15 7.67 39.57
CA LEU A 238 -7.71 6.50 38.82
C LEU A 238 -8.08 5.20 39.54
N TYR A 239 -8.00 5.17 40.86
CA TYR A 239 -8.48 4.03 41.65
C TYR A 239 -9.98 3.80 41.50
N GLU A 240 -10.78 4.87 41.61
CA GLU A 240 -12.24 4.78 41.42
C GLU A 240 -12.61 4.28 40.01
N TRP A 241 -11.97 4.83 38.98
CA TRP A 241 -12.20 4.42 37.59
C TRP A 241 -11.72 3.01 37.30
N TRP A 242 -10.66 2.54 37.97
CA TRP A 242 -10.23 1.15 37.87
C TRP A 242 -11.28 0.17 38.43
N ASN A 243 -11.86 0.49 39.58
CA ASN A 243 -12.93 -0.31 40.18
C ASN A 243 -14.18 -0.31 39.29
N GLU A 244 -14.54 0.84 38.72
CA GLU A 244 -15.64 0.97 37.77
C GLU A 244 -15.41 0.08 36.53
N LEU A 245 -14.23 0.17 35.91
CA LEU A 245 -13.87 -0.65 34.74
C LEU A 245 -13.91 -2.14 35.06
N THR A 246 -13.38 -2.54 36.21
CA THR A 246 -13.38 -3.94 36.66
C THR A 246 -14.80 -4.47 36.87
N ASN A 247 -15.70 -3.65 37.41
CA ASN A 247 -17.09 -4.04 37.61
C ASN A 247 -17.83 -4.21 36.28
N LEU A 248 -17.62 -3.29 35.33
CA LEU A 248 -18.19 -3.39 33.98
C LEU A 248 -17.74 -4.69 33.29
N GLN A 249 -16.46 -5.04 33.37
CA GLN A 249 -15.93 -6.28 32.80
C GLN A 249 -16.54 -7.53 33.45
N LYS A 250 -16.75 -7.53 34.77
CA LYS A 250 -17.43 -8.63 35.48
C LYS A 250 -18.88 -8.79 35.03
N GLU A 251 -19.59 -7.69 34.83
CA GLU A 251 -20.97 -7.70 34.33
C GLU A 251 -21.07 -8.21 32.90
N GLU A 252 -20.18 -7.77 32.01
CA GLU A 252 -20.10 -8.26 30.63
C GLU A 252 -19.79 -9.76 30.57
N THR A 253 -18.84 -10.22 31.38
CA THR A 253 -18.48 -11.64 31.48
C THR A 253 -19.66 -12.47 31.98
N LYS A 254 -20.39 -11.98 32.99
CA LYS A 254 -21.60 -12.63 33.51
C LYS A 254 -22.71 -12.70 32.46
N LYS A 255 -22.94 -11.63 31.70
CA LYS A 255 -23.90 -11.62 30.58
C LYS A 255 -23.51 -12.62 29.50
N MET A 256 -22.23 -12.69 29.14
CA MET A 256 -21.71 -13.63 28.15
C MET A 256 -21.87 -15.09 28.60
N LEU A 257 -21.61 -15.39 29.88
CA LEU A 257 -21.85 -16.70 30.49
C LEU A 257 -23.33 -17.11 30.47
N ILE A 258 -24.24 -16.17 30.77
CA ILE A 258 -25.69 -16.42 30.73
C ILE A 258 -26.14 -16.74 29.30
N ILE A 259 -25.69 -15.96 28.31
CA ILE A 259 -26.00 -16.18 26.89
C ILE A 259 -25.47 -17.54 26.42
N ASN A 260 -24.24 -17.89 26.79
CA ASN A 260 -23.63 -19.16 26.40
C ASN A 260 -24.35 -20.35 27.05
N CYS A 261 -24.76 -20.23 28.33
CA CYS A 261 -25.57 -21.23 29.01
C CYS A 261 -26.95 -21.40 28.34
N TYR A 262 -27.60 -20.31 27.92
CA TYR A 262 -28.87 -20.35 27.20
C TYR A 262 -28.76 -21.00 25.81
N LEU A 263 -27.64 -20.79 25.12
CA LEU A 263 -27.32 -21.44 23.85
C LEU A 263 -27.06 -22.93 24.03
N ILE A 264 -26.30 -23.33 25.05
CA ILE A 264 -25.99 -24.73 25.36
C ILE A 264 -27.28 -25.48 25.75
N ILE A 265 -28.13 -24.91 26.60
CA ILE A 265 -29.41 -25.53 26.99
C ILE A 265 -30.32 -25.74 25.77
N ASN A 266 -30.40 -24.78 24.84
CA ASN A 266 -31.17 -24.96 23.59
C ASN A 266 -30.56 -26.00 22.64
N LEU A 267 -29.24 -26.19 22.66
CA LEU A 267 -28.58 -27.21 21.84
C LEU A 267 -28.80 -28.64 22.34
N TYR A 268 -29.06 -28.83 23.64
CA TYR A 268 -29.30 -30.14 24.26
C TYR A 268 -30.79 -30.50 24.41
N LEU A 269 -31.71 -29.55 24.20
CA LEU A 269 -33.16 -29.78 24.20
C LEU A 269 -33.78 -29.95 22.79
N CYS A 270 -32.95 -30.01 21.75
CA CYS A 270 -33.35 -30.33 20.37
C CYS A 270 -32.79 -31.70 19.97
#